data_AF-A0A7L8S5Z7-F1
#
_entry.id   AF-A0A7L8S5Z7-F1
#
_cell.length_a   1.000
_cell.length_b   1.000
_cell.length_c   1.000
_cell.angle_alpha   90.00
_cell.angle_beta   90.00
_cell.angle_gamma   90.00
#
_symmetry.space_group_name_H-M   'P 1'
#
loop_
_entity.id
_entity.type
_entity.pdbx_description
1 polymer ?
#
loop_
_entity_poly.entity_id
_entity_poly.type
_entity_poly.pdbx_seq_one_letter_code
_entity_poly.pdbx_strand_id
1 'polypeptide(L)'
;MGDESEELSKTLAWTCGMIEDCQRIALAYCEARDLVASIPKDNGDARPRILACFARSDAYRAEDDIACVGWILTAIQERVNERDLRDWRQLRKVINKAIELLPLREATMH
;
A
#
# COMPACT_ATOMS: atom_id res chain seq x y z
N MET A 1 -21.20 -33.16 -15.78
CA MET A 1 -21.64 -31.83 -15.35
C MET A 1 -21.15 -31.67 -13.94
N GLY A 2 -20.23 -30.73 -13.69
CA GLY A 2 -19.86 -30.38 -12.31
C GLY A 2 -21.07 -29.77 -11.61
N ASP A 3 -21.11 -29.87 -10.28
CA ASP A 3 -22.10 -29.17 -9.48
C ASP A 3 -21.85 -27.67 -9.62
N GLU A 4 -22.75 -26.98 -10.33
CA GLU A 4 -22.68 -25.53 -10.55
C GLU A 4 -22.57 -24.77 -9.22
N SER A 5 -23.21 -25.26 -8.15
CA SER A 5 -23.12 -24.66 -6.83
C SER A 5 -21.71 -24.73 -6.24
N GLU A 6 -20.97 -25.81 -6.51
CA GLU A 6 -19.60 -26.00 -6.02
C GLU A 6 -18.65 -25.02 -6.72
N GLU A 7 -18.76 -24.89 -8.04
CA GLU A 7 -17.94 -23.97 -8.84
C GLU A 7 -18.22 -22.50 -8.52
N LEU A 8 -19.49 -22.14 -8.31
CA LEU A 8 -19.87 -20.81 -7.84
C LEU A 8 -19.29 -20.52 -6.46
N SER A 9 -19.32 -21.49 -5.55
CA SER A 9 -18.77 -21.33 -4.20
C SER A 9 -17.25 -21.10 -4.21
N LYS A 10 -16.50 -21.85 -5.03
CA LYS A 10 -15.05 -21.66 -5.20
C LYS A 10 -14.74 -20.27 -5.77
N THR A 11 -15.49 -19.86 -6.79
CA THR A 11 -15.33 -18.55 -7.42
C THR A 11 -15.62 -17.42 -6.44
N LEU A 12 -16.67 -17.56 -5.63
CA LEU A 12 -17.03 -16.58 -4.61
C LEU A 12 -15.96 -16.50 -3.52
N ALA A 13 -15.46 -17.63 -3.03
CA ALA A 13 -14.39 -17.66 -2.03
C ALA A 13 -13.11 -16.96 -2.55
N TRP A 14 -12.72 -17.24 -3.80
CA TRP A 14 -11.59 -16.56 -4.43
C TRP A 14 -11.83 -15.04 -4.55
N THR A 15 -13.03 -14.63 -4.95
CA THR A 15 -13.40 -13.22 -5.06
C THR A 15 -13.37 -12.51 -3.70
N CYS A 16 -13.85 -13.17 -2.64
CA CYS A 16 -13.75 -12.67 -1.27
C CYS A 16 -12.29 -12.50 -0.83
N GLY A 17 -11.41 -13.46 -1.15
CA GLY A 17 -9.98 -13.34 -0.89
C GLY A 17 -9.35 -12.10 -1.52
N MET A 18 -9.69 -11.80 -2.78
CA MET A 18 -9.21 -10.58 -3.46
C MET A 18 -9.67 -9.29 -2.76
N ILE A 19 -10.88 -9.28 -2.19
CA ILE A 19 -11.40 -8.12 -1.44
C ILE A 19 -10.65 -7.99 -0.11
N GLU A 20 -10.40 -9.09 0.60
CA GLU A 20 -9.60 -9.11 1.82
C GLU A 20 -8.18 -8.62 1.57
N ASP A 21 -7.56 -9.01 0.46
CA ASP A 21 -6.22 -8.53 0.07
C ASP A 21 -6.21 -7.01 -0.09
N CYS A 22 -7.18 -6.43 -0.80
CA CYS A 22 -7.31 -4.98 -0.93
C CYS A 22 -7.45 -4.28 0.43
N GLN A 23 -8.19 -4.86 1.37
CA GLN A 23 -8.34 -4.33 2.73
C GLN A 23 -7.03 -4.40 3.51
N ARG A 24 -6.27 -5.50 3.40
CA ARG A 24 -4.96 -5.66 4.04
C ARG A 24 -3.94 -4.66 3.49
N ILE A 25 -3.91 -4.45 2.17
CA ILE A 25 -3.06 -3.44 1.54
C ILE A 25 -3.40 -2.04 2.08
N ALA A 26 -4.69 -1.71 2.17
CA ALA A 26 -5.15 -0.41 2.68
C ALA A 26 -4.75 -0.19 4.14
N LEU A 27 -4.91 -1.20 5.00
CA LEU A 27 -4.50 -1.13 6.41
C LEU A 27 -2.99 -0.90 6.52
N ALA A 28 -2.18 -1.71 5.82
CA ALA A 28 -0.73 -1.59 5.83
C ALA A 28 -0.25 -0.23 5.30
N TYR A 29 -0.92 0.32 4.29
CA TYR A 29 -0.65 1.67 3.80
C TYR A 29 -0.91 2.75 4.88
N CYS A 30 -2.02 2.66 5.62
CA CYS A 30 -2.32 3.56 6.74
C CYS A 30 -1.27 3.46 7.84
N GLU A 31 -0.95 2.24 8.29
CA GLU A 31 0.08 2.00 9.32
C GLU A 31 1.44 2.53 8.88
N ALA A 32 1.80 2.32 7.61
CA ALA A 32 3.04 2.83 7.05
C ALA A 32 3.07 4.36 7.06
N ARG A 33 1.96 5.01 6.70
CA ARG A 33 1.84 6.47 6.71
C ARG A 33 2.01 7.03 8.12
N ASP A 34 1.39 6.40 9.11
CA ASP A 34 1.49 6.80 10.51
C ASP A 34 2.93 6.61 11.03
N LEU A 35 3.59 5.51 10.67
CA LEU A 35 5.00 5.28 11.00
C LEU A 35 5.91 6.35 10.40
N VAL A 36 5.83 6.61 9.09
CA VAL A 36 6.72 7.59 8.45
C VAL A 36 6.47 9.02 8.92
N ALA A 37 5.24 9.35 9.35
CA ALA A 37 4.93 10.63 9.97
C ALA A 37 5.69 10.82 11.30
N SER A 38 5.93 9.73 12.04
CA SER A 38 6.71 9.76 13.29
C SER A 38 8.23 9.85 13.08
N ILE A 39 8.73 9.54 11.89
CA ILE A 39 10.17 9.55 11.56
C ILE A 39 10.55 10.91 10.95
N PRO A 40 11.46 11.68 11.55
CA PRO A 40 11.96 12.91 10.95
C PRO A 40 12.67 12.64 9.60
N LYS A 41 12.57 13.60 8.68
CA LYS A 41 13.41 13.59 7.47
C LYS A 41 14.83 14.03 7.81
N ASP A 42 15.83 13.47 7.14
CA ASP A 42 17.22 13.89 7.31
C ASP A 42 17.52 15.05 6.35
N ASN A 43 17.49 16.29 6.84
CA ASN A 43 17.68 17.49 6.01
C ASN A 43 16.73 17.56 4.78
N GLY A 44 15.53 16.98 4.90
CA GLY A 44 14.55 16.89 3.81
C GLY A 44 14.64 15.61 2.98
N ASP A 45 15.70 14.81 3.14
CA ASP A 45 15.83 13.46 2.58
C ASP A 45 14.85 12.51 3.30
N ALA A 46 13.97 11.89 2.52
CA ALA A 46 13.00 10.92 2.99
C ALA A 46 13.60 9.52 3.12
N ARG A 47 14.89 9.32 2.82
CA ARG A 47 15.60 8.03 2.96
C ARG A 47 15.37 7.32 4.29
N PRO A 48 15.39 7.97 5.48
CA PRO A 48 15.09 7.27 6.74
C PRO A 48 13.69 6.63 6.74
N ARG A 49 12.70 7.33 6.17
CA ARG A 49 11.31 6.85 6.05
C ARG A 49 11.19 5.72 5.04
N ILE A 50 11.83 5.87 3.89
CA ILE A 50 11.86 4.85 2.82
C ILE A 50 12.47 3.54 3.34
N LEU A 51 13.60 3.62 4.04
CA LEU A 51 14.26 2.45 4.63
C LEU A 51 13.39 1.78 5.68
N ALA A 52 12.69 2.54 6.53
CA ALA A 52 11.76 1.98 7.50
C ALA A 52 10.59 1.24 6.82
N CYS A 53 10.05 1.80 5.74
CA CYS A 53 9.02 1.12 4.95
C CYS A 53 9.54 -0.17 4.31
N PHE A 54 10.75 -0.18 3.75
CA PHE A 54 11.32 -1.39 3.15
C PHE A 54 11.61 -2.47 4.19
N ALA A 55 12.15 -2.11 5.36
CA ALA A 55 12.35 -3.08 6.44
C ALA A 55 11.05 -3.79 6.85
N ARG A 56 9.94 -3.05 6.93
CA ARG A 56 8.61 -3.65 7.18
C ARG A 56 8.11 -4.46 6.01
N SER A 57 8.23 -3.95 4.79
CA SER A 57 7.83 -4.66 3.57
C SER A 57 8.55 -6.00 3.42
N ASP A 58 9.85 -6.06 3.71
CA ASP A 58 10.64 -7.29 3.61
C ASP A 58 10.21 -8.35 4.62
N ALA A 59 9.78 -7.94 5.83
CA ALA A 59 9.20 -8.85 6.81
C ALA A 59 7.91 -9.49 6.28
N TYR A 60 7.00 -8.70 5.70
CA TYR A 60 5.77 -9.22 5.09
C TYR A 60 6.03 -10.08 3.86
N ARG A 61 6.99 -9.70 3.00
CA ARG A 61 7.38 -10.52 1.82
C ARG A 61 7.94 -11.88 2.22
N ALA A 62 8.69 -11.95 3.32
CA ALA A 62 9.23 -13.21 3.83
C ALA A 62 8.13 -14.21 4.23
N GLU A 63 6.93 -13.69 4.53
CA GLU A 63 5.73 -14.45 4.90
C GLU A 63 4.72 -14.57 3.74
N ASP A 64 5.07 -14.13 2.53
CA ASP A 64 4.17 -14.03 1.36
C ASP A 64 2.87 -13.22 1.65
N ASP A 65 2.98 -12.23 2.54
CA ASP A 65 1.85 -11.38 2.92
C ASP A 65 1.74 -10.15 2.00
N ILE A 66 0.57 -10.01 1.39
CA ILE A 66 0.20 -8.90 0.50
C ILE A 66 0.25 -7.53 1.17
N ALA A 67 0.20 -7.47 2.51
CA ALA A 67 0.40 -6.26 3.29
C ALA A 67 1.71 -5.53 2.93
N CYS A 68 2.72 -6.25 2.43
CA CYS A 68 3.97 -5.66 1.94
C CYS A 68 3.75 -4.56 0.87
N VAL A 69 2.67 -4.64 0.07
CA VAL A 69 2.32 -3.67 -0.97
C VAL A 69 1.97 -2.31 -0.38
N GLY A 70 1.26 -2.27 0.75
CA GLY A 70 0.92 -1.02 1.43
C GLY A 70 2.16 -0.24 1.87
N TRP A 71 3.16 -0.96 2.39
CA TRP A 71 4.46 -0.39 2.79
C TRP A 71 5.26 0.14 1.59
N ILE A 72 5.25 -0.58 0.47
CA ILE A 72 5.93 -0.15 -0.77
C ILE A 72 5.28 1.12 -1.32
N LEU A 73 3.95 1.20 -1.33
CA LEU A 73 3.23 2.39 -1.78
C LEU A 73 3.64 3.63 -0.96
N THR A 74 3.72 3.50 0.37
CA THR A 74 4.18 4.60 1.22
C THR A 74 5.64 4.98 0.95
N ALA A 75 6.53 4.01 0.73
CA ALA A 75 7.93 4.28 0.37
C ALA A 75 8.06 5.06 -0.95
N ILE A 76 7.32 4.65 -1.99
CA ILE A 76 7.33 5.34 -3.28
C ILE A 76 6.73 6.75 -3.13
N GLN A 77 5.67 6.92 -2.33
CA GLN A 77 5.08 8.22 -2.08
C GLN A 77 6.08 9.17 -1.40
N GLU A 78 6.82 8.71 -0.39
CA GLU A 78 7.86 9.50 0.26
C GLU A 78 8.97 9.93 -0.72
N ARG A 79 9.44 9.02 -1.59
CA ARG A 79 10.44 9.33 -2.62
C ARG A 79 9.92 10.38 -3.60
N VAL A 80 8.73 10.16 -4.17
CA VAL A 80 8.15 11.08 -5.15
C VAL A 80 7.88 12.46 -4.55
N ASN A 81 7.58 12.53 -3.25
CA ASN A 81 7.35 13.78 -2.52
C ASN A 81 8.60 14.63 -2.29
N GLU A 82 9.81 14.13 -2.59
CA GLU A 82 11.06 14.92 -2.63
C GLU A 82 11.14 15.83 -3.87
N ARG A 83 10.37 15.53 -4.92
CA ARG A 83 10.18 16.39 -6.12
C ARG A 83 11.46 16.72 -6.91
N ASP A 84 12.47 15.88 -6.79
CA ASP A 84 13.79 15.99 -7.44
C ASP A 84 13.98 15.00 -8.61
N LEU A 85 13.07 14.03 -8.80
CA LEU A 85 13.06 13.11 -9.95
C LEU A 85 12.57 13.81 -11.22
N ARG A 86 13.17 13.51 -12.38
CA ARG A 86 12.81 14.10 -13.69
C ARG A 86 11.30 14.15 -13.96
N ASP A 87 10.59 13.06 -13.68
CA ASP A 87 9.15 12.90 -13.95
C ASP A 87 8.30 12.80 -12.67
N TRP A 88 8.75 13.38 -11.56
CA TRP A 88 8.11 13.25 -10.25
C TRP A 88 6.61 13.61 -10.27
N ARG A 89 6.18 14.58 -11.09
CA ARG A 89 4.77 14.97 -11.20
C ARG A 89 3.90 13.87 -11.80
N GLN A 90 4.40 13.17 -12.81
CA GLN A 90 3.68 12.07 -13.45
C GLN A 90 3.62 10.87 -12.51
N LEU A 91 4.75 10.55 -11.86
CA LEU A 91 4.80 9.51 -10.83
C LEU A 91 3.81 9.81 -9.69
N ARG A 92 3.74 11.07 -9.24
CA ARG A 92 2.80 11.51 -8.20
C ARG A 92 1.34 11.31 -8.61
N LYS A 93 1.01 11.56 -9.88
CA LYS A 93 -0.35 11.32 -10.39
C LYS A 93 -0.69 9.83 -10.40
N VAL A 94 0.24 8.98 -10.83
CA VAL A 94 0.03 7.53 -10.89
C VAL A 94 -0.15 6.95 -9.49
N ILE A 95 0.71 7.34 -8.54
CA ILE A 95 0.59 6.83 -7.17
C ILE A 95 -0.66 7.32 -6.46
N ASN A 96 -1.06 8.58 -6.65
CA ASN A 96 -2.32 9.07 -6.09
C ASN A 96 -3.52 8.27 -6.60
N LYS A 97 -3.57 7.97 -7.90
CA LYS A 97 -4.62 7.10 -8.46
C LYS A 97 -4.59 5.69 -7.87
N ALA A 98 -3.40 5.12 -7.65
CA ALA A 98 -3.29 3.80 -7.02
C ALA A 98 -3.83 3.83 -5.57
N ILE A 99 -3.56 4.90 -4.83
CA ILE A 99 -4.05 5.10 -3.45
C ILE A 99 -5.57 5.31 -3.44
N GLU A 100 -6.13 6.05 -4.40
CA GLU A 100 -7.57 6.28 -4.54
C GLU A 100 -8.37 4.97 -4.77
N LEU A 101 -7.73 3.91 -5.29
CA LEU A 101 -8.34 2.60 -5.46
C LEU A 101 -8.35 1.75 -4.18
N LEU A 102 -7.56 2.12 -3.17
CA LEU A 102 -7.55 1.40 -1.90
C LEU A 102 -8.84 1.68 -1.14
N PRO A 103 -9.43 0.67 -0.45
CA PRO A 103 -10.60 0.83 0.41
C PRO A 103 -10.24 1.56 1.72
N LEU A 104 -9.64 2.74 1.62
CA LEU A 104 -9.33 3.61 2.74
C LEU A 104 -10.65 4.18 3.25
N ARG A 105 -10.92 4.06 4.55
CA ARG A 105 -11.95 4.91 5.16
C ARG A 105 -11.51 6.35 4.96
N GLU A 106 -12.34 7.17 4.33
CA GLU A 106 -12.15 8.61 4.33
C GLU A 106 -11.91 9.01 5.79
N ALA A 107 -10.73 9.57 6.07
CA ALA A 107 -10.53 10.25 7.33
C ALA A 107 -11.57 11.37 7.32
N THR A 108 -12.63 11.23 8.13
CA THR A 108 -13.60 12.28 8.37
C THR A 108 -12.79 13.52 8.72
N MET A 109 -12.69 14.46 7.77
CA MET A 109 -12.07 15.75 8.03
C MET A 109 -13.03 16.47 8.98
N HIS A 110 -12.69 16.43 10.27
CA HIS A 110 -13.31 17.26 11.30
C HIS A 110 -12.59 18.60 11.39
#